data_AF-A0A564UVI6-F1
#
_entry.id   AF-A0A564UVI6-F1
#
_cell.length_a   1.000
_cell.length_b   1.000
_cell.length_c   1.000
_cell.angle_alpha   90.00
_cell.angle_beta   90.00
_cell.angle_gamma   90.00
#
_symmetry.space_group_name_H-M   'P 1'
#
loop_
_entity.id
_entity.type
_entity.pdbx_description
1 polymer ?
#
loop_
_entity_poly.entity_id
_entity_poly.type
_entity_poly.pdbx_seq_one_letter_code
_entity_poly.pdbx_strand_id
1 'polypeptide(L)'
;MFWATGALSSFLDNTPTYLVFLTTAGTLGLTGGITTALGQIPANLLEAISCGAVFMGANTYIGNAPNFMVKAISDENGVNMPSFFGYILWSLAFLVPVFILDMLVFFL
;
A
#
# COMPACT_ATOMS: atom_id res chain seq x y z
N MET A 1 -3.33 -6.61 9.03
CA MET A 1 -3.51 -5.28 8.39
C MET A 1 -2.71 -5.12 7.11
N PHE A 2 -1.43 -5.51 7.07
CA PHE A 2 -0.55 -5.35 5.90
C PHE A 2 -1.20 -5.60 4.52
N TRP A 3 -1.74 -6.80 4.28
CA TRP A 3 -2.41 -7.14 3.02
C TRP A 3 -3.69 -6.35 2.75
N ALA A 4 -4.54 -6.15 3.76
CA ALA A 4 -5.80 -5.43 3.59
C ALA A 4 -5.54 -3.96 3.26
N THR A 5 -4.60 -3.33 3.97
CA THR A 5 -4.16 -1.97 3.71
C THR A 5 -3.54 -1.87 2.32
N GLY A 6 -2.62 -2.77 1.97
CA GLY A 6 -1.96 -2.70 0.68
C GLY A 6 -2.87 -3.02 -0.52
N ALA A 7 -3.86 -3.90 -0.36
CA ALA A 7 -4.86 -4.15 -1.39
C ALA A 7 -5.67 -2.89 -1.71
N LEU A 8 -6.07 -2.10 -0.70
CA LEU A 8 -6.72 -0.80 -0.93
C LEU A 8 -5.74 0.22 -1.54
N SER A 9 -4.50 0.25 -1.04
CA SER A 9 -3.47 1.19 -1.50
C SER A 9 -3.14 1.02 -2.98
N SER A 10 -3.29 -0.20 -3.49
CA SER A 10 -3.14 -0.51 -4.91
C SER A 10 -4.05 0.34 -5.80
N PHE A 11 -5.12 0.96 -5.27
CA PHE A 11 -6.09 1.73 -6.05
C PHE A 11 -6.45 3.12 -5.51
N LEU A 12 -6.11 3.46 -4.26
CA LEU A 12 -6.60 4.68 -3.59
C LEU A 12 -5.53 5.75 -3.30
N ASP A 13 -4.24 5.45 -3.48
CA ASP A 13 -3.08 6.21 -2.96
C ASP A 13 -2.73 5.88 -1.49
N ASN A 14 -1.44 6.00 -1.17
CA ASN A 14 -0.85 5.56 0.10
C ASN A 14 -1.39 6.37 1.28
N THR A 15 -1.46 7.70 1.13
CA THR A 15 -1.89 8.62 2.19
C THR A 15 -3.34 8.39 2.64
N PRO A 16 -4.35 8.45 1.74
CA PRO A 16 -5.73 8.19 2.14
C PRO A 16 -5.92 6.75 2.63
N THR A 17 -5.19 5.78 2.07
CA THR A 17 -5.22 4.39 2.55
C THR A 17 -4.71 4.26 3.98
N TYR A 18 -3.57 4.86 4.30
CA TYR A 18 -3.04 4.89 5.67
C TYR A 18 -4.05 5.48 6.65
N LEU A 19 -4.66 6.63 6.30
CA LEU A 19 -5.62 7.31 7.15
C LEU A 19 -6.88 6.46 7.41
N VAL A 20 -7.41 5.79 6.38
CA VAL A 20 -8.56 4.89 6.52
C VAL A 20 -8.26 3.77 7.51
N PHE A 21 -7.10 3.12 7.38
CA PHE A 21 -6.74 1.99 8.24
C PHE A 21 -6.29 2.42 9.64
N LEU A 22 -5.65 3.58 9.79
CA LEU A 22 -5.35 4.19 11.09
C LEU A 22 -6.66 4.49 11.84
N THR A 23 -7.64 5.09 11.14
CA THR A 23 -8.97 5.37 11.71
C THR A 23 -9.67 4.08 12.11
N THR A 24 -9.64 3.08 11.24
CA THR A 24 -10.18 1.75 11.54
C THR A 24 -9.52 1.15 12.79
N ALA A 25 -8.20 1.20 12.90
CA ALA A 25 -7.46 0.69 14.07
C ALA A 25 -7.83 1.43 15.36
N GLY A 26 -8.03 2.75 15.31
CA GLY A 26 -8.51 3.55 16.45
C GLY A 26 -9.90 3.12 16.94
N THR A 27 -10.79 2.68 16.04
CA THR A 27 -12.13 2.21 16.43
C THR A 27 -12.17 0.81 17.03
N LEU A 28 -11.07 0.04 16.96
CA LEU A 28 -11.03 -1.33 17.50
C LEU A 28 -10.95 -1.39 19.04
N GLY A 29 -10.82 -0.24 19.72
CA GLY A 29 -10.76 -0.18 21.18
C GLY A 29 -9.54 -0.89 21.77
N LEU A 30 -8.45 -0.95 21.00
CA LEU A 30 -7.20 -1.57 21.44
C LEU A 30 -6.59 -0.78 22.61
N THR A 31 -5.91 -1.48 23.50
CA THR A 31 -5.23 -0.90 24.66
C THR A 31 -3.76 -1.29 24.63
N GLY A 32 -2.90 -0.37 25.06
CA GLY A 32 -1.45 -0.55 24.97
C GLY A 32 -0.88 -0.30 23.56
N GLY A 33 0.31 0.29 23.52
CA GLY A 33 1.00 0.64 22.28
C GLY A 33 1.38 2.11 22.19
N ILE A 34 1.51 2.59 20.97
CA ILE A 34 1.90 3.97 20.67
C ILE A 34 0.68 4.88 20.80
N THR A 35 0.84 5.99 21.52
CA THR A 35 -0.20 7.02 21.59
C THR A 35 -0.29 7.74 20.25
N THR A 36 -1.46 7.70 19.63
CA THR A 36 -1.79 8.40 18.39
C THR A 36 -2.93 9.39 18.62
N ALA A 37 -3.28 10.18 17.60
CA ALA A 37 -4.46 11.04 17.65
C ALA A 37 -5.79 10.27 17.81
N LEU A 38 -5.81 8.96 17.56
CA LEU A 38 -6.99 8.12 17.56
C LEU A 38 -7.00 7.10 18.71
N GLY A 39 -6.12 7.28 19.71
CA GLY A 39 -5.98 6.39 20.86
C GLY A 39 -4.66 5.62 20.84
N GLN A 40 -4.56 4.60 21.70
CA GLN A 40 -3.39 3.74 21.77
C GLN A 40 -3.50 2.61 20.75
N ILE A 41 -2.51 2.50 19.87
CA ILE A 41 -2.49 1.49 18.81
C ILE A 41 -1.18 0.69 18.94
N PRO A 42 -1.23 -0.65 18.92
CA PRO A 42 -0.04 -1.49 18.94
C PRO A 42 0.95 -1.12 17.83
N ALA A 43 2.25 -1.07 18.17
CA ALA A 43 3.30 -0.66 17.22
C ALA A 43 3.34 -1.56 15.98
N ASN A 44 3.26 -2.88 16.15
CA ASN A 44 3.21 -3.85 15.05
C ASN A 44 2.01 -3.64 14.12
N LEU A 45 0.87 -3.17 14.65
CA LEU A 45 -0.31 -2.87 13.84
C LEU A 45 -0.08 -1.60 13.00
N LEU A 46 0.51 -0.57 13.60
CA LEU A 46 0.88 0.67 12.90
C LEU A 46 1.92 0.42 11.82
N GLU A 47 2.93 -0.42 12.10
CA GLU A 47 3.93 -0.84 11.11
C GLU A 47 3.26 -1.58 9.96
N ALA A 48 2.38 -2.54 10.24
CA ALA A 48 1.67 -3.28 9.20
C ALA A 48 0.80 -2.36 8.31
N ILE A 49 0.12 -1.37 8.90
CA ILE A 49 -0.65 -0.37 8.14
C ILE A 49 0.29 0.52 7.31
N SER A 50 1.37 1.01 7.91
CA SER A 50 2.34 1.90 7.24
C SER A 50 2.99 1.21 6.04
N CYS A 51 3.55 0.02 6.25
CA CYS A 51 4.21 -0.76 5.21
C CYS A 51 3.21 -1.21 4.14
N GLY A 52 2.02 -1.67 4.54
CA GLY A 52 0.98 -2.08 3.58
C GLY A 52 0.57 -0.93 2.68
N ALA A 53 0.33 0.26 3.24
CA ALA A 53 0.00 1.46 2.48
C ALA A 53 1.12 1.82 1.50
N VAL A 54 2.38 1.88 1.94
CA VAL A 54 3.47 2.35 1.08
C VAL A 54 3.88 1.33 0.03
N PHE A 55 4.03 0.06 0.39
CA PHE A 55 4.66 -0.94 -0.48
C PHE A 55 3.76 -1.35 -1.65
N MET A 56 2.45 -1.47 -1.41
CA MET A 56 1.53 -2.03 -2.41
C MET A 56 0.89 -0.97 -3.31
N GLY A 57 1.14 0.33 -3.09
CA GLY A 57 0.73 1.39 -4.02
C GLY A 57 1.37 1.25 -5.42
N ALA A 58 2.47 0.49 -5.54
CA ALA A 58 3.13 0.20 -6.80
C ALA A 58 2.43 -0.87 -7.67
N ASN A 59 1.37 -1.52 -7.17
CA ASN A 59 0.71 -2.61 -7.90
C ASN A 59 -0.03 -2.13 -9.15
N THR A 60 -0.45 -0.86 -9.21
CA THR A 60 -1.19 -0.32 -10.36
C THR A 60 -0.70 1.08 -10.73
N TYR A 61 -0.98 1.53 -11.95
CA TYR A 61 -0.65 2.90 -12.37
C TYR A 61 -1.37 3.98 -11.55
N ILE A 62 -2.53 3.64 -10.97
CA ILE A 62 -3.34 4.59 -10.18
C ILE A 62 -3.11 4.44 -8.68
N GLY A 63 -2.29 3.49 -8.26
CA GLY A 63 -2.01 3.24 -6.84
C GLY A 63 -1.21 4.35 -6.18
N ASN A 64 -0.55 5.24 -6.95
CA ASN A 64 -0.05 6.52 -6.46
C ASN A 64 0.16 7.51 -7.63
N ALA A 65 0.27 8.80 -7.30
CA ALA A 65 0.46 9.85 -8.30
C ALA A 65 1.77 9.73 -9.11
N PRO A 66 2.94 9.39 -8.51
CA PRO A 66 4.17 9.16 -9.26
C PRO A 66 4.07 8.10 -10.38
N ASN A 67 3.41 6.97 -10.14
CA ASN A 67 3.22 5.91 -11.15
C ASN A 67 2.45 6.42 -12.36
N PHE A 68 1.36 7.15 -12.11
CA PHE A 68 0.54 7.74 -13.16
C PHE A 68 1.33 8.80 -13.95
N MET A 69 2.12 9.61 -13.26
CA MET A 69 3.00 10.60 -13.87
C MET A 69 4.06 9.96 -14.78
N VAL A 70 4.73 8.89 -14.32
CA VAL A 70 5.71 8.15 -15.14
C VAL A 70 5.07 7.56 -16.39
N LYS A 71 3.86 6.99 -16.27
CA LYS A 71 3.10 6.48 -17.41
C LYS A 71 2.74 7.59 -18.41
N ALA A 72 2.27 8.74 -17.94
CA ALA A 72 1.95 9.88 -18.80
C ALA A 72 3.17 10.41 -19.54
N ILE A 73 4.30 10.62 -18.85
CA ILE A 73 5.56 11.06 -19.47
C ILE A 73 6.04 10.05 -20.51
N SER A 74 5.94 8.76 -20.21
CA SER A 74 6.34 7.70 -21.16
C SER A 74 5.48 7.75 -22.43
N ASP A 75 4.17 7.93 -22.29
CA ASP A 75 3.24 8.04 -23.43
C ASP A 75 3.52 9.29 -24.26
N GLU A 76 3.79 10.45 -23.63
CA GLU A 76 4.19 11.69 -24.31
C GLU A 76 5.49 11.55 -25.12
N ASN A 77 6.43 10.74 -24.62
CA ASN A 77 7.71 10.48 -25.29
C ASN A 77 7.64 9.32 -26.30
N GLY A 78 6.47 8.76 -26.57
CA GLY A 78 6.30 7.63 -27.50
C GLY A 78 6.90 6.31 -27.01
N VAL A 79 7.13 6.18 -25.70
CA VAL A 79 7.61 4.94 -25.07
C VAL A 79 6.42 4.01 -24.83
N ASN A 80 6.45 2.83 -25.46
CA ASN A 80 5.40 1.84 -25.31
C ASN A 80 5.38 1.27 -23.89
N MET A 81 4.42 1.71 -23.09
CA MET A 81 4.16 1.20 -21.75
C MET A 81 3.05 0.13 -21.76
N PRO A 82 3.08 -0.87 -20.86
CA PRO A 82 2.01 -1.85 -20.72
C PRO A 82 0.63 -1.20 -20.53
N SER A 83 -0.43 -1.88 -20.99
CA SER A 83 -1.81 -1.51 -20.67
C SER A 83 -2.06 -1.58 -19.16
N PHE A 84 -3.15 -0.98 -18.68
CA PHE A 84 -3.47 -0.98 -17.25
C PHE A 84 -3.44 -2.37 -16.62
N PHE A 85 -4.18 -3.32 -17.19
CA PHE A 85 -4.19 -4.70 -16.71
C PHE A 85 -2.89 -5.45 -16.99
N GLY A 86 -2.17 -5.11 -18.07
CA GLY A 86 -0.85 -5.66 -18.36
C GLY A 86 0.18 -5.29 -17.30
N TYR A 87 0.16 -4.04 -16.84
CA TYR A 87 0.99 -3.57 -15.74
C TYR A 87 0.66 -4.27 -14.43
N ILE A 88 -0.63 -4.46 -14.10
CA ILE A 88 -1.05 -5.18 -12.89
C ILE A 88 -0.49 -6.60 -12.88
N LEU A 89 -0.60 -7.34 -13.98
CA LEU A 89 -0.07 -8.69 -14.05
C LEU A 89 1.46 -8.71 -13.86
N TRP A 90 2.15 -7.76 -14.50
CA TRP A 90 3.60 -7.63 -14.42
C TRP A 90 4.05 -7.26 -12.99
N SER A 91 3.45 -6.23 -12.39
CA SER A 91 3.79 -5.77 -11.04
C SER A 91 3.54 -6.85 -10.01
N LEU A 92 2.36 -7.50 -10.03
CA LEU A 92 2.03 -8.54 -9.06
C LEU A 92 2.95 -9.76 -9.18
N ALA A 93 3.37 -10.14 -10.39
CA ALA A 93 4.28 -11.27 -10.58
C ALA A 93 5.63 -11.08 -9.86
N PHE A 94 6.13 -9.85 -9.78
CA PHE A 94 7.41 -9.55 -9.12
C PHE A 94 7.24 -9.09 -7.66
N LEU A 95 6.22 -8.30 -7.37
CA LEU A 95 6.05 -7.66 -6.06
C LEU A 95 5.37 -8.57 -5.04
N VAL A 96 4.38 -9.39 -5.44
CA VAL A 96 3.69 -10.28 -4.49
C VAL A 96 4.63 -11.27 -3.80
N PRO A 97 5.59 -11.93 -4.48
CA PRO A 97 6.59 -12.75 -3.80
C PRO A 97 7.37 -12.00 -2.73
N VAL A 98 7.75 -10.74 -2.99
CA VAL A 98 8.45 -9.89 -2.03
C VAL A 98 7.55 -9.56 -0.85
N PHE A 99 6.29 -9.19 -1.09
CA PHE A 99 5.33 -8.89 -0.02
C PHE A 99 5.00 -10.11 0.84
N ILE A 100 5.00 -11.31 0.28
CA ILE A 100 4.88 -12.55 1.05
C ILE A 100 6.07 -12.69 1.99
N LEU A 101 7.29 -12.47 1.51
CA LEU A 101 8.49 -12.51 2.35
C LEU A 101 8.45 -11.44 3.45
N ASP A 102 8.09 -10.19 3.11
CA ASP A 102 7.93 -9.12 4.10
C ASP A 102 6.91 -9.50 5.18
N MET A 103 5.79 -10.10 4.78
CA MET A 103 4.77 -10.56 5.71
C MET A 103 5.28 -11.66 6.64
N LEU A 104 6.02 -12.64 6.11
CA LEU A 104 6.55 -13.75 6.90
C LEU A 104 7.67 -13.33 7.87
N VAL A 105 8.45 -12.31 7.52
CA VAL A 105 9.62 -11.89 8.30
C VAL A 105 9.26 -10.82 9.35
N PHE A 106 8.36 -9.90 9.04
CA PHE A 106 8.11 -8.72 9.88
C PHE A 106 6.73 -8.71 10.55
N PHE A 107 5.75 -9.42 10.02
CA PHE A 107 4.35 -9.30 10.45
C PHE A 107 3.69 -10.61 10.90
N LEU A 108 4.41 -11.73 10.82
CA LEU A 108 4.04 -13.03 11.35
C LEU A 108 4.95 -13.39 12.53
#